data_AF-A0A0R2Q4Z9-F1
#
_entry.id   AF-A0A0R2Q4Z9-F1
#
_cell.length_a   1.000
_cell.length_b   1.000
_cell.length_c   1.000
_cell.angle_alpha   90.00
_cell.angle_beta   90.00
_cell.angle_gamma   90.00
#
_symmetry.space_group_name_H-M   'P 1'
#
loop_
_entity.id
_entity.type
_entity.pdbx_description
1 polymer ?
#
loop_
_entity_poly.entity_id
_entity_poly.type
_entity_poly.pdbx_seq_one_letter_code
_entity_poly.pdbx_strand_id
1 'polypeptide(L)'
;MIMIDDSLVRGTTAGRLVSLLRDAGASEVHVRITCPPITHACHFGVDMGHDNDLISSRLALEELRVEIGCDSLAFLSLEGMMKAVGKEDGYCNACFTGDYPITITKRLSKGMFDQVLA
;
A
#
# COMPACT_ATOMS: atom_id res chain seq x y z
N MET A 1 -3.85 12.07 17.83
CA MET A 1 -4.21 10.65 17.57
C MET A 1 -3.16 10.04 16.67
N ILE A 2 -2.68 8.83 16.96
CA ILE A 2 -1.80 8.07 16.05
C ILE A 2 -2.59 6.88 15.55
N MET A 3 -2.92 6.88 14.25
CA MET A 3 -3.61 5.77 13.59
C MET A 3 -2.57 4.87 12.94
N ILE A 4 -2.57 3.59 13.30
CA ILE A 4 -1.69 2.59 12.72
C ILE A 4 -2.54 1.68 11.84
N ASP A 5 -2.14 1.53 10.58
CA ASP A 5 -2.80 0.63 9.62
C ASP A 5 -1.77 -0.30 8.99
N ASP A 6 -2.22 -1.46 8.52
CA ASP A 6 -1.31 -2.47 7.99
C ASP A 6 -0.67 -2.01 6.66
N SER A 7 -1.47 -1.39 5.81
CA SER A 7 -1.16 -1.09 4.42
C SER A 7 -1.98 0.08 3.87
N LEU A 8 -1.51 0.68 2.78
CA LEU A 8 -2.24 1.72 2.06
C LEU A 8 -2.30 1.38 0.56
N VAL A 9 -3.40 0.76 0.14
CA VAL A 9 -3.59 0.31 -1.25
C VAL A 9 -4.28 1.38 -2.10
N ARG A 10 -5.54 1.71 -1.81
CA ARG A 10 -6.35 2.67 -2.59
C ARG A 10 -6.58 4.01 -1.86
N GLY A 11 -6.25 4.10 -0.59
CA GLY A 11 -6.41 5.31 0.25
C GLY A 11 -7.84 5.63 0.71
N THR A 12 -8.87 5.10 0.05
CA THR A 12 -10.28 5.37 0.36
C THR A 12 -10.68 5.01 1.80
N THR A 13 -10.19 3.89 2.33
CA THR A 13 -10.46 3.49 3.72
C THR A 13 -9.75 4.41 4.72
N ALA A 14 -8.45 4.68 4.51
CA ALA A 14 -7.66 5.52 5.40
C ALA A 14 -8.24 6.94 5.53
N GLY A 15 -8.64 7.57 4.41
CA GLY A 15 -9.26 8.90 4.44
C GLY A 15 -10.56 8.94 5.26
N ARG A 16 -11.42 7.92 5.10
CA ARG A 16 -12.67 7.81 5.90
C ARG A 16 -12.37 7.62 7.39
N LEU A 17 -11.37 6.83 7.75
CA LEU A 17 -10.97 6.63 9.14
C LEU A 17 -10.43 7.91 9.76
N VAL A 18 -9.63 8.68 9.01
CA VAL A 18 -9.14 10.00 9.47
C VAL A 18 -10.30 10.95 9.71
N SER A 19 -11.28 11.02 8.80
CA SER A 19 -12.50 11.83 9.01
C SER A 19 -13.25 11.41 10.27
N LEU A 20 -13.50 10.11 10.47
CA LEU A 20 -14.18 9.60 11.65
C LEU A 20 -13.45 9.95 12.96
N LEU A 21 -12.12 9.88 12.97
CA LEU A 21 -11.33 10.25 14.14
C LEU A 21 -11.39 11.76 14.44
N ARG A 22 -11.41 12.61 13.41
CA ARG A 22 -11.60 14.06 13.57
C ARG A 22 -13.01 14.39 14.07
N ASP A 23 -14.03 13.75 13.51
CA ASP A 23 -15.42 13.91 13.95
C ASP A 23 -15.62 13.49 15.41
N ALA A 24 -14.83 12.51 15.87
CA ALA A 24 -14.77 12.10 17.28
C ALA A 24 -13.98 13.06 18.19
N GLY A 25 -13.45 14.16 17.66
CA GLY A 25 -12.78 15.22 18.43
C GLY A 25 -11.24 15.17 18.42
N ALA A 26 -10.60 14.39 17.54
CA ALA A 26 -9.15 14.42 17.41
C ALA A 26 -8.67 15.77 16.84
N SER A 27 -7.82 16.48 17.58
CA SER A 27 -7.18 17.72 17.12
C SER A 27 -6.23 17.47 15.94
N GLU A 28 -5.42 16.41 16.04
CA GLU A 28 -4.48 15.95 15.02
C GLU A 28 -4.57 14.43 14.86
N VAL A 29 -4.41 13.95 13.64
CA VAL A 29 -4.39 12.55 13.23
C VAL A 29 -3.11 12.30 12.42
N HIS A 30 -2.20 11.52 13.01
CA HIS A 30 -0.96 11.09 12.36
C HIS A 30 -1.08 9.63 11.95
N VAL A 31 -0.91 9.33 10.66
CA VAL A 31 -1.08 7.98 10.10
C VAL A 31 0.28 7.29 9.96
N ARG A 32 0.37 6.05 10.42
CA ARG A 32 1.56 5.19 10.31
C ARG A 32 1.18 3.87 9.64
N ILE A 33 1.83 3.57 8.53
CA ILE A 33 1.59 2.36 7.75
C ILE A 33 2.70 1.36 8.03
N THR A 34 2.35 0.12 8.37
CA THR A 34 3.33 -0.89 8.82
C THR A 34 4.07 -1.62 7.68
N CYS A 35 3.95 -1.13 6.45
CA CYS A 35 4.71 -1.60 5.30
C CYS A 35 5.24 -0.41 4.49
N PRO A 36 6.19 -0.64 3.55
CA PRO A 36 6.58 0.35 2.57
C PRO A 36 5.43 0.71 1.63
N PRO A 37 5.51 1.84 0.90
CA PRO A 37 4.50 2.19 -0.09
C PRO A 37 4.32 1.08 -1.14
N ILE A 38 3.08 0.61 -1.31
CA ILE A 38 2.74 -0.39 -2.32
C ILE A 38 2.59 0.32 -3.67
N THR A 39 3.58 0.14 -4.52
CA THR A 39 3.72 0.86 -5.80
C THR A 39 3.50 -0.04 -7.01
N HIS A 40 3.56 -1.36 -6.83
CA HIS A 40 3.40 -2.33 -7.91
C HIS A 40 2.42 -3.45 -7.53
N ALA A 41 1.63 -3.90 -8.51
CA ALA A 41 0.64 -4.94 -8.34
C ALA A 41 1.29 -6.32 -8.13
N CYS A 42 0.76 -7.10 -7.18
CA CYS A 42 1.23 -8.46 -6.99
C CYS A 42 0.85 -9.36 -8.18
N HIS A 43 1.81 -10.15 -8.66
CA HIS A 43 1.60 -11.16 -9.71
C HIS A 43 1.62 -12.61 -9.18
N PHE A 44 1.69 -12.78 -7.85
CA PHE A 44 1.81 -14.08 -7.18
C PHE A 44 0.58 -14.41 -6.31
N GLY A 45 -0.59 -13.87 -6.67
CA GLY A 45 -1.88 -14.29 -6.11
C GLY A 45 -2.47 -13.39 -5.02
N VAL A 46 -1.82 -12.28 -4.65
CA VAL A 46 -2.44 -11.28 -3.76
C VAL A 46 -3.26 -10.30 -4.58
N ASP A 47 -4.55 -10.19 -4.27
CA ASP A 47 -5.44 -9.22 -4.91
C ASP A 47 -5.16 -7.80 -4.37
N MET A 48 -4.47 -6.97 -5.16
CA MET A 48 -4.23 -5.55 -4.85
C MET A 48 -4.79 -4.58 -5.90
N GLY A 49 -5.34 -5.07 -7.02
CA GLY A 49 -5.66 -4.24 -8.19
C GLY A 49 -4.51 -4.18 -9.19
N HIS A 50 -4.61 -3.25 -10.15
CA HIS A 50 -3.55 -2.93 -11.10
C HIS A 50 -2.69 -1.78 -10.56
N ASP A 51 -1.52 -1.54 -11.14
CA ASP A 51 -0.63 -0.46 -10.68
C ASP A 51 -1.35 0.89 -10.56
N ASN A 52 -2.22 1.23 -11.51
CA ASN A 52 -2.99 2.48 -11.50
C ASN A 52 -4.06 2.55 -10.40
N ASP A 53 -4.49 1.40 -9.85
CA ASP A 53 -5.39 1.35 -8.69
C ASP A 53 -4.66 1.70 -7.39
N LEU A 54 -3.34 1.50 -7.35
CA LEU A 54 -2.52 1.76 -6.18
C LEU A 54 -2.33 3.26 -6.04
N ILE A 55 -2.67 3.80 -4.86
CA ILE A 55 -2.56 5.23 -4.62
C ILE A 55 -1.09 5.68 -4.58
N SER A 56 -0.21 4.84 -4.02
CA SER A 56 1.20 5.15 -3.86
C SER A 56 2.02 5.01 -5.14
N SER A 57 1.46 4.40 -6.20
CA SER A 57 2.10 4.40 -7.54
C SER A 57 1.90 5.72 -8.28
N ARG A 58 0.89 6.52 -7.87
CA ARG A 58 0.47 7.75 -8.55
C ARG A 58 0.84 9.02 -7.80
N LEU A 59 0.94 8.95 -6.48
CA LEU A 59 1.11 10.11 -5.61
C LEU A 59 2.40 10.01 -4.79
N ALA A 60 3.10 11.14 -4.67
CA ALA A 60 4.20 11.29 -3.73
C ALA A 60 3.69 11.34 -2.28
N LEU A 61 4.59 11.17 -1.30
CA LEU A 61 4.24 11.10 0.12
C LEU A 61 3.42 12.29 0.62
N GLU A 62 3.77 13.50 0.18
CA GLU A 62 3.06 14.71 0.60
C GLU A 62 1.66 14.81 -0.03
N GLU A 63 1.53 14.38 -1.29
CA GLU A 63 0.23 14.30 -1.97
C GLU A 63 -0.66 13.23 -1.31
N LEU A 64 -0.09 12.09 -0.93
CA LEU A 64 -0.79 11.05 -0.16
C LEU A 64 -1.28 11.58 1.19
N ARG A 65 -0.45 12.34 1.90
CA ARG A 65 -0.83 12.94 3.19
C ARG A 65 -2.04 13.86 3.03
N VAL A 66 -2.05 14.69 1.98
CA VAL A 66 -3.15 15.60 1.64
C VAL A 66 -4.40 14.81 1.23
N GLU A 67 -4.27 13.82 0.35
CA GLU A 67 -5.37 12.98 -0.14
C GLU A 67 -6.06 12.21 1.00
N ILE A 68 -5.29 11.74 1.99
CA ILE A 68 -5.82 11.06 3.19
C ILE A 68 -6.40 12.07 4.20
N GLY A 69 -6.03 13.34 4.15
CA GLY A 69 -6.50 14.38 5.07
C GLY A 69 -5.87 14.34 6.48
N CYS A 70 -4.67 13.75 6.59
CA CYS A 70 -3.97 13.59 7.87
C CYS A 70 -2.89 14.67 8.09
N ASP A 71 -2.48 14.87 9.35
CA ASP A 71 -1.47 15.89 9.71
C ASP A 71 -0.05 15.41 9.41
N SER A 72 0.20 14.11 9.52
CA SER A 72 1.46 13.51 9.05
C SER A 72 1.23 12.07 8.62
N LEU A 73 1.96 11.64 7.60
CA LEU A 73 1.95 10.27 7.08
C LEU A 73 3.38 9.73 7.08
N ALA A 74 3.57 8.50 7.56
CA ALA A 74 4.84 7.80 7.42
C ALA A 74 4.63 6.31 7.17
N PHE A 75 5.52 5.73 6.38
CA PHE A 75 5.56 4.31 6.05
C PHE A 75 6.76 3.64 6.75
N LEU A 76 6.64 2.34 7.02
CA LEU A 76 7.79 1.55 7.41
C LEU A 76 8.78 1.47 6.24
N SER A 77 10.08 1.63 6.50
CA SER A 77 11.09 1.47 5.46
C SER A 77 11.18 0.01 5.01
N LEU A 78 11.57 -0.23 3.76
CA LEU A 78 11.77 -1.59 3.25
C LEU A 78 12.80 -2.35 4.10
N GLU A 79 13.94 -1.72 4.38
CA GLU A 79 14.97 -2.27 5.26
C GLU A 79 14.41 -2.60 6.65
N GLY A 80 13.64 -1.69 7.24
CA GLY A 80 13.01 -1.89 8.55
C GLY A 80 12.02 -3.05 8.55
N MET A 81 11.22 -3.18 7.49
CA MET A 81 10.28 -4.30 7.32
C MET A 81 11.03 -5.63 7.17
N MET A 82 12.05 -5.70 6.30
CA MET A 82 12.85 -6.91 6.09
C MET A 82 13.58 -7.34 7.38
N LYS A 83 14.12 -6.37 8.12
CA LYS A 83 14.69 -6.62 9.45
C LYS A 83 13.66 -7.18 10.44
N ALA A 84 12.44 -6.64 10.45
CA ALA A 84 11.38 -7.07 11.36
C ALA A 84 10.90 -8.50 11.10
N VAL A 85 10.85 -8.94 9.83
CA VAL A 85 10.52 -10.33 9.48
C VAL A 85 11.67 -11.31 9.70
N GLY A 86 12.85 -10.83 10.11
CA GLY A 86 14.02 -11.65 10.46
C GLY A 86 14.76 -12.24 9.26
N LYS A 87 14.59 -11.66 8.07
CA LYS A 87 15.20 -12.13 6.82
C LYS A 87 15.54 -10.93 5.94
N GLU A 88 16.79 -10.85 5.51
CA GLU A 88 17.24 -9.83 4.55
C GLU A 88 17.00 -10.26 3.09
N ASP A 89 16.90 -11.58 2.85
CA ASP A 89 16.75 -12.20 1.53
C ASP A 89 15.67 -13.31 1.51
N GLY A 90 15.36 -13.81 0.30
CA GLY A 90 14.48 -14.96 0.10
C GLY A 90 12.97 -14.67 0.16
N TYR A 91 12.55 -13.47 0.56
CA TYR A 91 11.18 -13.01 0.41
C TYR A 91 11.01 -12.11 -0.82
N CYS A 92 9.90 -12.30 -1.53
CA CYS A 92 9.51 -11.39 -2.59
C CYS A 92 9.05 -10.05 -1.99
N ASN A 93 9.69 -8.96 -2.41
CA ASN A 93 9.33 -7.58 -2.03
C ASN A 93 8.93 -6.71 -3.24
N ALA A 94 8.63 -7.34 -4.38
CA ALA A 94 8.35 -6.69 -5.65
C ALA A 94 7.17 -5.70 -5.62
N CYS A 95 6.20 -5.88 -4.70
CA CYS A 95 5.09 -4.92 -4.54
C CYS A 95 5.59 -3.52 -4.11
N PHE A 96 6.78 -3.43 -3.53
CA PHE A 96 7.42 -2.19 -3.08
C PHE A 96 8.53 -1.73 -4.03
N THR A 97 9.28 -2.67 -4.63
CA THR A 97 10.50 -2.41 -5.42
C THR A 97 10.27 -2.46 -6.93
N GLY A 98 9.29 -3.22 -7.40
CA GLY A 98 9.14 -3.58 -8.82
C GLY A 98 10.07 -4.71 -9.28
N ASP A 99 10.98 -5.18 -8.43
CA ASP A 99 11.95 -6.23 -8.76
C ASP A 99 11.36 -7.62 -8.54
N TYR A 100 10.69 -8.14 -9.57
CA TYR A 100 10.08 -9.46 -9.52
C TYR A 100 11.14 -10.59 -9.64
N PRO A 101 11.01 -11.68 -8.86
CA PRO A 101 11.93 -12.82 -8.91
C PRO A 101 11.85 -13.62 -10.22
N ILE A 102 10.80 -13.38 -11.03
CA ILE A 102 10.64 -13.94 -12.37
C ILE A 102 10.23 -12.83 -13.34
N THR A 103 10.60 -12.99 -14.61
CA THR A 103 10.15 -12.08 -15.66
C THR A 103 8.64 -12.18 -15.82
N ILE A 104 7.96 -11.05 -15.63
CA ILE A 104 6.52 -10.94 -15.84
C ILE A 104 6.25 -10.85 -17.35
N THR A 105 6.15 -12.01 -17.99
CA THR A 105 6.10 -12.15 -19.47
C THR A 105 4.73 -11.94 -20.11
N LYS A 106 3.69 -11.73 -19.31
CA LYS A 106 2.40 -11.21 -19.75
C LYS A 106 1.91 -10.28 -18.65
N ARG A 107 1.38 -9.10 -19.00
CA ARG A 107 0.33 -8.49 -18.17
C ARG A 107 -0.84 -9.47 -18.21
N LEU A 108 -0.78 -10.52 -17.40
CA LEU A 108 -1.94 -11.34 -17.10
C LEU A 108 -2.90 -10.34 -16.48
N SER A 109 -3.92 -9.96 -17.25
CA SER A 109 -4.95 -9.06 -16.72
C SER A 109 -5.53 -9.74 -15.50
N LYS A 110 -5.81 -8.95 -14.48
CA LYS A 110 -6.29 -9.46 -13.19
C LYS A 110 -7.61 -10.25 -13.29
N GLY A 111 -8.27 -10.27 -14.46
CA GLY A 111 -9.45 -11.08 -14.75
C GLY A 111 -9.25 -12.24 -15.73
N MET A 112 -8.01 -12.68 -16.00
CA MET A 112 -7.79 -13.80 -16.95
C MET A 112 -8.49 -15.09 -16.49
N PHE A 113 -8.63 -15.29 -15.17
CA PHE A 113 -9.42 -16.40 -14.61
C PHE A 113 -10.88 -16.03 -14.34
N ASP A 114 -11.18 -14.75 -14.09
CA ASP A 114 -12.56 -14.27 -13.94
C ASP A 114 -13.37 -14.43 -15.24
N GLN A 115 -12.71 -14.34 -16.41
CA GLN A 115 -13.33 -14.60 -17.72
C GLN A 115 -13.64 -16.08 -17.98
N VAL A 116 -13.07 -17.01 -17.19
CA VAL A 116 -13.33 -18.46 -17.33
C VAL A 116 -14.60 -18.87 -16.57
N LEU A 117 -15.07 -18.02 -15.64
CA LEU A 117 -16.26 -18.25 -14.82
C LEU A 117 -17.52 -17.52 -15.33
N ALA A 118 -17.44 -16.87 -16.50
CA ALA A 118 -18.55 -16.18 -17.17
C ALA A 118 -19.17 -17.03 -18.28
#